data_AF-W9RF85-F1
#
_entry.id   AF-W9RF85-F1
#
_cell.length_a   1.000
_cell.length_b   1.000
_cell.length_c   1.000
_cell.angle_alpha   90.00
_cell.angle_beta   90.00
_cell.angle_gamma   90.00
#
_symmetry.space_group_name_H-M   'P 1'
#
loop_
_entity.id
_entity.type
_entity.pdbx_description
1 polymer ?
#
loop_
_entity_poly.entity_id
_entity_poly.type
_entity_poly.pdbx_seq_one_letter_code
_entity_poly.pdbx_strand_id
1 'polypeptide(L)'
;MALSILKELLEGYLQSLFDEGVVNDQFSQVQTLKSVNGPDFVVQLVDTYFAEMETLLAELSSHSDLPALDFSKLAVLAGKVKDLSSCMGAEHVRLSCANLIQACDQKNKQNFSQALIWMKNEFSQTRIKLEAYAQLEVVGHRTFRFNPAEPPCFSTCPKESKFQQRLYRMIVVI
;
A
#
# COMPACT_ATOMS: atom_id res chain seq x y z
N MET A 1 25.11 -9.98 17.90
CA MET A 1 25.11 -10.94 16.78
C MET A 1 23.71 -11.11 16.17
N ALA A 2 22.65 -11.40 16.94
CA ALA A 2 21.30 -11.54 16.39
C ALA A 2 20.74 -10.26 15.70
N LEU A 3 21.14 -9.07 16.17
CA LEU A 3 20.71 -7.78 15.64
C LEU A 3 21.16 -7.53 14.20
N SER A 4 22.44 -7.83 13.91
CA SER A 4 23.03 -7.65 12.58
C SER A 4 22.36 -8.56 11.55
N ILE A 5 22.10 -9.82 11.94
CA ILE A 5 21.46 -10.81 11.09
C ILE A 5 20.03 -10.39 10.72
N LEU A 6 19.24 -9.91 11.69
CA LEU A 6 17.86 -9.49 11.41
C LEU A 6 17.81 -8.24 10.52
N LYS A 7 18.75 -7.32 10.70
CA LYS A 7 18.88 -6.14 9.84
C LYS A 7 19.28 -6.52 8.42
N GLU A 8 20.28 -7.39 8.26
CA GLU A 8 20.70 -7.91 6.95
C GLU A 8 19.58 -8.68 6.24
N LEU A 9 18.81 -9.48 6.96
CA LEU A 9 17.64 -10.18 6.41
C LEU A 9 16.56 -9.21 5.94
N LEU A 10 16.30 -8.15 6.69
CA LEU A 10 15.32 -7.12 6.35
C LEU A 10 15.75 -6.30 5.13
N GLU A 11 17.02 -5.87 5.08
CA GLU A 11 17.58 -5.17 3.93
C GLU A 11 17.60 -6.07 2.67
N GLY A 12 17.97 -7.34 2.83
CA GLY A 12 17.96 -8.32 1.74
C GLY A 12 16.55 -8.63 1.22
N TYR A 13 15.57 -8.79 2.12
CA TYR A 13 14.16 -8.97 1.74
C TYR A 13 13.63 -7.73 1.03
N LEU A 14 13.95 -6.54 1.52
CA LEU A 14 13.56 -5.31 0.87
C LEU A 14 14.13 -5.21 -0.55
N GLN A 15 15.42 -5.52 -0.74
CA GLN A 15 16.04 -5.54 -2.06
C GLN A 15 15.31 -6.49 -3.01
N SER A 16 14.89 -7.67 -2.53
CA SER A 16 14.10 -8.59 -3.36
C SER A 16 12.77 -7.98 -3.81
N LEU A 17 12.10 -7.18 -2.98
CA LEU A 17 10.87 -6.48 -3.37
C LEU A 17 11.09 -5.47 -4.50
N PHE A 18 12.25 -4.79 -4.53
CA PHE A 18 12.64 -3.90 -5.63
C PHE A 18 13.00 -4.69 -6.89
N ASP A 19 13.83 -5.73 -6.76
CA ASP A 19 14.28 -6.56 -7.88
C ASP A 19 13.11 -7.28 -8.57
N GLU A 20 12.12 -7.71 -7.79
CA GLU A 20 10.88 -8.32 -8.29
C GLU A 20 9.87 -7.29 -8.84
N GLY A 21 10.12 -5.99 -8.68
CA GLY A 21 9.22 -4.91 -9.15
C GLY A 21 7.96 -4.72 -8.31
N VAL A 22 7.86 -5.37 -7.14
CA VAL A 22 6.72 -5.24 -6.23
C VAL A 22 6.58 -3.81 -5.74
N VAL A 23 7.73 -3.19 -5.44
CA VAL A 23 7.85 -1.79 -5.05
C VAL A 23 8.85 -1.05 -5.94
N ASN A 24 8.68 0.27 -6.06
CA ASN A 24 9.59 1.15 -6.79
C ASN A 24 10.26 2.18 -5.86
N ASP A 25 11.08 3.07 -6.43
CA ASP A 25 11.84 4.10 -5.71
C ASP A 25 10.97 5.01 -4.80
N GLN A 26 9.67 5.14 -5.06
CA GLN A 26 8.77 5.86 -4.16
C GLN A 26 8.67 5.19 -2.79
N PHE A 27 8.74 3.86 -2.74
CA PHE A 27 8.74 3.12 -1.48
C PHE A 27 10.02 3.37 -0.67
N SER A 28 11.16 3.65 -1.31
CA SER A 28 12.37 4.13 -0.63
C SER A 28 12.12 5.44 0.10
N GLN A 29 11.40 6.39 -0.53
CA GLN A 29 11.02 7.64 0.11
C GLN A 29 10.09 7.38 1.32
N VAL A 30 9.11 6.50 1.17
CA VAL A 30 8.22 6.09 2.29
C VAL A 30 9.03 5.54 3.46
N GLN A 31 10.09 4.77 3.22
CA GLN A 31 10.98 4.28 4.27
C GLN A 31 11.76 5.37 4.98
N THR A 32 12.20 6.41 4.28
CA THR A 32 12.90 7.53 4.92
C THR A 32 12.05 8.21 5.99
N LEU A 33 10.72 8.17 5.86
CA LEU A 33 9.78 8.74 6.83
C LEU A 33 9.85 8.06 8.20
N LYS A 34 10.35 6.81 8.30
CA LYS A 34 10.58 6.15 9.60
C LYS A 34 11.55 6.94 10.48
N SER A 35 12.56 7.54 9.87
CA SER A 35 13.58 8.31 10.60
C SER A 35 13.02 9.59 11.22
N VAL A 36 11.94 10.14 10.63
CA VAL A 36 11.31 11.40 11.04
C VAL A 36 10.11 11.16 11.97
N ASN A 37 9.30 10.15 11.67
CA ASN A 37 7.99 9.95 12.30
C ASN A 37 7.95 8.77 13.27
N GLY A 38 9.06 8.02 13.38
CA GLY A 38 9.19 6.86 14.25
C GLY A 38 9.09 5.53 13.51
N PRO A 39 9.51 4.44 14.16
CA PRO A 39 9.74 3.15 13.49
C PRO A 39 8.46 2.46 13.02
N ASP A 40 7.35 2.66 13.73
CA ASP A 40 6.07 2.05 13.39
C ASP A 40 5.31 2.82 12.30
N PHE A 41 5.83 3.97 11.85
CA PHE A 41 5.11 4.84 10.92
C PHE A 41 4.88 4.18 9.56
N VAL A 42 5.86 3.44 9.04
CA VAL A 42 5.70 2.74 7.75
C VAL A 42 4.77 1.54 7.86
N VAL A 43 4.74 0.86 9.01
CA VAL A 43 3.76 -0.19 9.27
C VAL A 43 2.34 0.39 9.21
N GLN A 44 2.12 1.53 9.87
CA GLN A 44 0.82 2.23 9.82
C GLN A 44 0.45 2.70 8.42
N LEU A 45 1.42 3.18 7.63
CA LEU A 45 1.17 3.56 6.23
C LEU A 45 0.79 2.36 5.36
N VAL A 46 1.48 1.22 5.54
CA VAL A 46 1.17 -0.04 4.84
C VAL A 46 -0.24 -0.51 5.20
N ASP A 47 -0.61 -0.52 6.49
CA ASP A 47 -1.95 -0.90 6.94
C ASP A 47 -3.03 0.04 6.38
N THR A 48 -2.76 1.34 6.37
CA THR A 48 -3.68 2.35 5.83
C THR A 48 -3.87 2.17 4.33
N TYR A 49 -2.78 1.92 3.59
CA TYR A 49 -2.83 1.62 2.17
C TYR A 49 -3.72 0.41 1.88
N PHE A 50 -3.60 -0.67 2.66
CA PHE A 50 -4.44 -1.85 2.49
C PHE A 50 -5.91 -1.56 2.72
N ALA A 51 -6.25 -0.86 3.80
CA ALA A 51 -7.64 -0.53 4.12
C ALA A 51 -8.31 0.33 3.02
N GLU A 52 -7.59 1.31 2.48
CA GLU A 52 -8.10 2.14 1.39
C GLU A 52 -8.23 1.34 0.08
N MET A 53 -7.26 0.49 -0.25
CA MET A 53 -7.30 -0.38 -1.42
C MET A 53 -8.45 -1.39 -1.36
N GLU A 54 -8.69 -2.02 -0.21
CA GLU A 54 -9.81 -2.94 -0.02
C GLU A 54 -11.15 -2.24 -0.25
N THR A 55 -11.29 -1.01 0.25
CA THR A 55 -12.49 -0.21 0.05
C THR A 55 -12.71 0.10 -1.43
N LEU A 56 -11.67 0.55 -2.13
CA LEU A 56 -11.73 0.85 -3.57
C LEU A 56 -12.03 -0.41 -4.40
N LEU A 57 -11.40 -1.54 -4.10
CA LEU A 57 -11.63 -2.81 -4.79
C LEU A 57 -13.04 -3.35 -4.56
N ALA A 58 -13.59 -3.18 -3.35
CA ALA A 58 -14.98 -3.53 -3.05
C ALA A 58 -15.96 -2.67 -3.85
N GLU A 59 -15.73 -1.35 -3.90
CA GLU A 59 -16.54 -0.43 -4.72
C GLU A 59 -16.48 -0.80 -6.21
N LEU A 60 -15.28 -1.02 -6.76
CA LEU A 60 -15.09 -1.45 -8.15
C LEU A 60 -15.82 -2.75 -8.47
N SER A 61 -15.77 -3.71 -7.55
CA SER A 61 -16.46 -5.01 -7.69
C SER A 61 -17.98 -4.82 -7.72
N SER A 62 -18.52 -4.05 -6.77
CA SER A 62 -19.95 -3.80 -6.67
C SER A 62 -20.53 -3.15 -7.93
N HIS A 63 -19.75 -2.27 -8.57
CA HIS A 63 -20.14 -1.62 -9.82
C HIS A 63 -20.01 -2.54 -11.04
N SER A 64 -19.10 -3.52 -11.01
CA SER A 64 -18.91 -4.48 -12.09
C SER A 64 -20.04 -5.52 -12.21
N ASP A 65 -20.71 -5.81 -11.09
CA ASP A 65 -21.82 -6.76 -11.01
C ASP A 65 -23.14 -6.19 -11.56
N LEU A 66 -23.21 -4.87 -11.78
CA LEU A 66 -24.40 -4.22 -12.29
C LEU A 66 -24.66 -4.58 -13.77
N PRO A 67 -25.94 -4.65 -14.20
CA PRO A 67 -26.29 -4.90 -15.61
C PRO A 67 -25.75 -3.81 -16.54
N ALA A 68 -25.80 -2.54 -16.10
CA ALA A 68 -25.26 -1.38 -16.79
C ALA A 68 -24.10 -0.80 -15.98
N LEU A 69 -22.88 -0.86 -16.54
CA LEU A 69 -21.69 -0.29 -15.91
C LEU A 69 -21.60 1.21 -16.19
N ASP A 70 -21.43 1.99 -15.14
CA ASP A 70 -21.01 3.38 -15.27
C ASP A 70 -19.48 3.45 -15.39
N PHE A 71 -18.98 3.38 -16.62
CA PHE A 71 -17.55 3.45 -16.91
C PHE A 71 -16.91 4.76 -16.46
N SER A 72 -17.67 5.86 -16.35
CA SER A 72 -17.13 7.14 -15.87
C SER A 72 -16.81 7.04 -14.38
N LYS A 73 -17.71 6.45 -13.59
CA LYS A 73 -17.48 6.20 -12.16
C LYS A 73 -16.35 5.19 -11.95
N LEU A 74 -16.32 4.12 -12.74
CA LEU A 74 -15.25 3.12 -12.68
C LEU A 74 -13.88 3.71 -13.01
N ALA A 75 -13.78 4.60 -14.00
CA ALA A 75 -12.54 5.30 -14.35
C ALA A 75 -12.03 6.16 -13.19
N VAL A 76 -12.93 6.87 -12.48
CA VAL A 76 -12.56 7.65 -11.29
C VAL A 76 -12.05 6.75 -10.17
N LEU A 77 -12.69 5.61 -9.92
CA LEU A 77 -12.24 4.66 -8.90
C LEU A 77 -10.89 4.02 -9.27
N ALA A 78 -10.71 3.62 -10.53
CA ALA A 78 -9.43 3.11 -11.03
C ALA A 78 -8.32 4.17 -10.91
N GLY A 79 -8.62 5.44 -11.24
CA GLY A 79 -7.71 6.56 -11.02
C GLY A 79 -7.25 6.68 -9.56
N LYS A 80 -8.17 6.58 -8.59
CA LYS A 80 -7.83 6.58 -7.16
C LYS A 80 -6.92 5.42 -6.78
N VAL A 81 -7.18 4.21 -7.29
CA VAL A 81 -6.31 3.05 -7.06
C VAL A 81 -4.90 3.34 -7.59
N LYS A 82 -4.79 3.84 -8.82
CA LYS A 82 -3.49 4.21 -9.41
C LYS A 82 -2.77 5.23 -8.55
N ASP A 83 -3.45 6.30 -8.13
CA ASP A 83 -2.85 7.37 -7.34
C ASP A 83 -2.36 6.85 -5.99
N LEU A 84 -3.19 6.06 -5.30
CA LEU A 84 -2.87 5.47 -4.01
C LEU A 84 -1.68 4.49 -4.11
N SER A 85 -1.69 3.59 -5.09
CA SER A 85 -0.56 2.67 -5.34
C SER A 85 0.71 3.41 -5.75
N SER A 86 0.59 4.50 -6.51
CA SER A 86 1.74 5.35 -6.84
C SER A 86 2.35 5.98 -5.60
N CYS A 87 1.53 6.50 -4.69
CA CYS A 87 1.99 7.13 -3.46
C CYS A 87 2.72 6.16 -2.52
N MET A 88 2.24 4.91 -2.44
CA MET A 88 2.89 3.86 -1.66
C MET A 88 4.14 3.30 -2.37
N GLY A 89 4.29 3.54 -3.68
CA GLY A 89 5.30 2.88 -4.50
C GLY A 89 5.00 1.42 -4.79
N ALA A 90 3.74 0.98 -4.69
CA ALA A 90 3.30 -0.38 -5.01
C ALA A 90 3.16 -0.54 -6.53
N GLU A 91 4.28 -0.84 -7.18
CA GLU A 91 4.46 -0.71 -8.62
C GLU A 91 3.65 -1.73 -9.41
N HIS A 92 3.66 -3.01 -9.04
CA HIS A 92 2.83 -4.03 -9.70
C HIS A 92 1.34 -3.70 -9.68
N VAL A 93 0.84 -3.22 -8.54
CA VAL A 93 -0.57 -2.80 -8.41
C VAL A 93 -0.84 -1.58 -9.31
N ARG A 94 0.05 -0.59 -9.29
CA ARG A 94 -0.05 0.61 -10.14
C ARG A 94 -0.08 0.25 -11.64
N LEU A 95 0.79 -0.66 -12.08
CA LEU A 95 0.86 -1.11 -13.47
C LEU A 95 -0.40 -1.89 -13.87
N SER A 96 -0.88 -2.80 -13.02
CA SER A 96 -2.13 -3.54 -13.29
C SER A 96 -3.34 -2.60 -13.42
N CYS A 97 -3.32 -1.45 -12.74
CA CYS A 97 -4.34 -0.42 -12.84
C CYS A 97 -4.45 0.24 -14.21
N ALA A 98 -3.35 0.32 -14.98
CA ALA A 98 -3.38 0.89 -16.32
C ALA A 98 -4.36 0.14 -17.23
N ASN A 99 -4.42 -1.20 -17.12
CA ASN A 99 -5.34 -2.04 -17.87
C ASN A 99 -6.80 -1.79 -17.50
N LEU A 100 -7.08 -1.50 -16.22
CA LEU A 100 -8.42 -1.15 -15.75
C LEU A 100 -8.88 0.19 -16.31
N ILE A 101 -8.03 1.21 -16.27
CA ILE A 101 -8.32 2.55 -16.82
C ILE A 101 -8.58 2.44 -18.33
N GLN A 102 -7.71 1.72 -19.05
CA GLN A 102 -7.87 1.51 -20.49
C GLN A 102 -9.19 0.78 -20.82
N ALA A 103 -9.58 -0.22 -20.02
CA ALA A 103 -10.85 -0.91 -20.21
C ALA A 103 -12.06 0.01 -19.95
N CYS A 104 -11.94 0.97 -19.03
CA CYS A 104 -12.95 2.01 -18.83
C CYS A 104 -13.07 2.93 -20.04
N ASP A 105 -11.95 3.40 -20.60
CA ASP A 105 -11.93 4.29 -21.77
C ASP A 105 -12.56 3.62 -22.99
N GLN A 106 -12.29 2.32 -23.17
CA GLN A 106 -12.86 1.51 -24.24
C GLN A 106 -14.32 1.10 -23.98
N LYS A 107 -14.86 1.38 -22.79
CA LYS A 107 -16.21 0.95 -22.34
C LYS A 107 -16.43 -0.55 -22.53
N ASN A 108 -15.39 -1.35 -22.32
CA ASN A 108 -15.44 -2.80 -22.53
C ASN A 108 -15.60 -3.53 -21.19
N LYS A 109 -16.81 -4.06 -20.95
CA LYS A 109 -17.17 -4.75 -19.71
C LYS A 109 -16.32 -6.02 -19.48
N GLN A 110 -16.09 -6.82 -20.51
CA GLN A 110 -15.31 -8.06 -20.37
C GLN A 110 -13.86 -7.77 -20.03
N ASN A 111 -13.23 -6.83 -20.74
CA ASN A 111 -11.86 -6.40 -20.45
C ASN A 111 -11.76 -5.80 -19.05
N PHE A 112 -12.76 -5.01 -18.63
CA PHE A 112 -12.81 -4.44 -17.29
C PHE A 112 -12.87 -5.52 -16.22
N SER A 113 -13.77 -6.50 -16.35
CA SER A 113 -13.87 -7.62 -15.41
C SER A 113 -12.58 -8.43 -15.34
N GLN A 114 -11.93 -8.71 -16.48
CA GLN A 114 -10.65 -9.43 -16.51
C GLN A 114 -9.53 -8.63 -15.84
N ALA A 115 -9.44 -7.32 -16.13
CA ALA A 115 -8.46 -6.44 -15.53
C ALA A 115 -8.68 -6.29 -14.02
N LEU A 116 -9.93 -6.28 -13.55
CA LEU A 116 -10.25 -6.25 -12.11
C LEU A 116 -9.80 -7.53 -11.39
N ILE A 117 -9.98 -8.70 -12.01
CA ILE A 117 -9.50 -9.97 -11.45
C ILE A 117 -7.97 -9.96 -11.34
N TRP A 118 -7.28 -9.54 -12.40
CA TRP A 118 -5.82 -9.43 -12.39
C TRP A 118 -5.32 -8.44 -11.34
N MET A 119 -5.92 -7.27 -11.22
CA MET A 119 -5.56 -6.29 -10.20
C MET A 119 -5.73 -6.85 -8.78
N LYS A 120 -6.84 -7.55 -8.49
CA LYS A 120 -7.05 -8.18 -7.17
C LYS A 120 -5.96 -9.19 -6.85
N ASN A 121 -5.53 -9.97 -7.85
CA ASN A 121 -4.44 -10.92 -7.69
C ASN A 121 -3.10 -10.22 -7.41
N GLU A 122 -2.77 -9.17 -8.18
CA GLU A 122 -1.56 -8.37 -7.96
C GLU A 122 -1.55 -7.68 -6.60
N PHE A 123 -2.70 -7.15 -6.18
CA PHE A 123 -2.86 -6.56 -4.85
C PHE A 123 -2.67 -7.60 -3.75
N SER A 124 -3.26 -8.79 -3.87
CA SER A 124 -3.09 -9.89 -2.90
C SER A 124 -1.62 -10.31 -2.75
N GLN A 125 -0.92 -10.50 -3.88
CA GLN A 125 0.51 -10.85 -3.87
C GLN A 125 1.36 -9.75 -3.25
N THR A 126 1.11 -8.49 -3.62
CA THR A 126 1.82 -7.32 -3.08
C THR A 126 1.57 -7.20 -1.58
N ARG A 127 0.34 -7.41 -1.13
CA ARG A 127 -0.04 -7.38 0.28
C ARG A 127 0.72 -8.41 1.10
N ILE A 128 0.75 -9.67 0.68
CA ILE A 128 1.47 -10.73 1.40
C ILE A 128 2.93 -10.34 1.64
N LYS A 129 3.59 -9.78 0.62
CA LYS A 129 4.99 -9.36 0.68
C LYS A 129 5.21 -8.15 1.58
N LEU A 130 4.35 -7.13 1.47
CA LEU A 130 4.42 -5.94 2.30
C LEU A 130 4.04 -6.21 3.77
N GLU A 131 3.11 -7.14 4.04
CA GLU A 131 2.81 -7.62 5.39
C GLU A 131 4.00 -8.38 5.98
N ALA A 132 4.66 -9.24 5.21
CA ALA A 132 5.88 -9.92 5.65
C ALA A 132 7.00 -8.91 5.98
N TYR A 133 7.17 -7.88 5.15
CA TYR A 133 8.09 -6.77 5.43
C TYR A 133 7.73 -6.04 6.73
N ALA A 134 6.47 -5.64 6.89
CA ALA A 134 5.99 -4.96 8.11
C ALA A 134 6.18 -5.81 9.37
N GLN A 135 5.99 -7.13 9.29
CA GLN A 135 6.25 -8.04 10.40
C GLN A 135 7.74 -8.12 10.75
N LEU A 136 8.63 -8.21 9.75
CA LEU A 136 10.08 -8.22 9.98
C LEU A 136 10.56 -6.90 10.62
N GLU A 137 10.00 -5.77 10.20
CA GLU A 137 10.23 -4.45 10.83
C GLU A 137 9.81 -4.45 12.30
N VAL A 138 8.61 -4.93 12.61
CA VAL A 138 8.08 -4.96 13.98
C VAL A 138 8.87 -5.93 14.86
N VAL A 139 9.27 -7.09 14.37
CA VAL A 139 10.11 -8.06 15.11
C VAL A 139 11.49 -7.47 15.34
N GLY A 140 12.05 -6.78 14.34
CA GLY A 140 13.27 -5.97 14.45
C GLY A 140 13.20 -4.93 15.56
N HIS A 141 12.04 -4.29 15.75
CA HIS A 141 11.85 -3.28 16.79
C HIS A 141 11.50 -3.86 18.18
N ARG A 142 10.62 -4.87 18.27
CA ARG A 142 10.15 -5.44 19.54
C ARG A 142 11.23 -6.25 20.27
N THR A 143 12.13 -6.90 19.54
CA THR A 143 13.26 -7.63 20.15
C THR A 143 14.22 -6.67 20.89
N PHE A 144 14.13 -5.36 20.61
CA PHE A 144 14.98 -4.32 21.19
C PHE A 144 14.30 -3.42 22.23
N ARG A 145 13.01 -3.62 22.53
CA ARG A 145 12.27 -2.83 23.53
C ARG A 145 11.83 -3.65 24.76
N PHE A 146 12.61 -4.63 25.20
CA PHE A 146 12.47 -5.15 26.56
C PHE A 146 13.21 -4.24 27.54
N ASN A 147 12.55 -3.16 27.97
CA ASN A 147 12.84 -2.51 29.25
C ASN A 147 11.64 -2.81 30.17
N PRO A 148 11.79 -3.62 31.25
CA PRO A 148 10.67 -4.15 32.02
C PRO A 148 9.96 -3.12 32.95
N ALA A 149 10.11 -1.82 32.70
CA ALA A 149 9.70 -0.77 33.63
C ALA A 149 8.61 0.18 33.11
N GLU A 150 8.09 0.03 31.89
CA GLU A 150 7.03 0.93 31.40
C GLU A 150 5.75 0.17 30.99
N PRO A 151 4.59 0.54 31.57
CA PRO A 151 3.31 -0.07 31.20
C PRO A 151 2.91 0.34 29.78
N PRO A 152 2.16 -0.52 29.05
CA PRO A 152 1.70 -0.21 27.71
C PRO A 152 0.76 1.00 27.74
N CYS A 153 1.23 2.15 27.26
CA CYS A 153 0.37 3.30 27.01
C CYS A 153 -0.52 3.03 25.80
N PHE A 154 -1.67 2.41 26.03
CA PHE A 154 -2.85 2.53 25.18
C PHE A 154 -3.65 3.75 25.64
N SER A 155 -3.31 4.95 25.17
CA SER A 155 -4.21 6.11 25.25
C SER A 155 -3.74 7.19 24.26
N THR A 156 -4.43 7.33 23.13
CA THR A 156 -5.42 8.40 22.84
C THR A 156 -4.86 9.58 22.04
N CYS A 157 -5.48 9.76 20.87
CA CYS A 157 -5.76 11.00 20.11
C CYS A 157 -4.84 11.39 18.92
N PRO A 158 -5.37 12.04 17.85
CA PRO A 158 -6.78 12.27 17.47
C PRO A 158 -7.16 11.64 16.11
N LYS A 159 -8.46 11.38 15.91
CA LYS A 159 -9.02 11.15 14.57
C LYS A 159 -9.02 12.48 13.81
N GLU A 160 -8.19 12.61 12.78
CA GLU A 160 -8.42 13.59 11.74
C GLU A 160 -8.17 12.96 10.37
N SER A 161 -9.24 12.71 9.64
CA SER A 161 -9.24 12.09 8.32
C SER A 161 -9.81 13.04 7.28
N LYS A 162 -8.95 13.47 6.36
CA LYS A 162 -9.23 13.95 4.99
C LYS A 162 -7.97 13.68 4.15
N PHE A 163 -7.68 12.40 3.90
CA PHE A 163 -6.40 11.90 3.33
C PHE A 163 -5.18 12.48 4.10
N GLN A 164 -5.27 12.69 5.42
CA GLN A 164 -4.75 13.91 6.08
C GLN A 164 -3.23 14.13 5.91
N GLN A 165 -2.79 15.05 5.05
CA GLN A 165 -3.56 16.01 4.25
C GLN A 165 -3.06 15.97 2.79
N ARG A 166 -3.72 15.10 2.01
CA ARG A 166 -3.38 14.62 0.66
C ARG A 166 -1.91 14.23 0.53
N LEU A 167 -1.54 13.14 1.23
CA LEU A 167 -0.18 12.60 1.38
C LEU A 167 0.80 13.70 1.84
N TYR A 168 0.43 14.43 2.92
CA TYR A 168 0.91 15.77 3.32
C TYR A 168 1.61 16.54 2.19
N ARG A 169 0.79 16.82 1.16
CA ARG A 169 1.06 17.47 -0.14
C ARG A 169 1.80 16.65 -1.22
N MET A 170 1.52 15.36 -1.36
CA MET A 170 1.98 14.45 -2.44
C MET A 170 3.51 14.41 -2.59
N ILE A 171 4.22 14.18 -1.47
CA ILE A 171 5.66 14.53 -1.27
C ILE A 171 5.74 16.06 -1.11
N VAL A 172 6.38 16.68 -0.11
CA VAL A 172 6.43 18.17 -0.06
C VAL A 172 7.38 18.72 -1.15
N VAL A 173 6.89 18.83 -2.39
CA VAL A 173 7.45 19.53 -3.57
C VAL A 173 8.92 19.21 -3.89
N ILE A 174 9.21 18.05 -4.51
CA ILE A 174 10.39 17.67 -5.36
C ILE A 174 10.49 16.14 -5.42
#